data_AF-A0AAJ4EJU5-F1
#
_entry.id   AF-A0AAJ4EJU5-F1
#
_cell.length_a   1.000
_cell.length_b   1.000
_cell.length_c   1.000
_cell.angle_alpha   90.00
_cell.angle_beta   90.00
_cell.angle_gamma   90.00
#
_symmetry.space_group_name_H-M   'P 1'
#
loop_
_entity.id
_entity.type
_entity.pdbx_description
1 polymer ?
#
loop_
_entity_poly.entity_id
_entity_poly.type
_entity_poly.pdbx_seq_one_letter_code
_entity_poly.pdbx_strand_id
1 'polypeptide(L)' 'MKTLHEMIKDLTGVSVEQNKISKYLESEKLDLRCVNLRCAVLRGAVLKEADLRWADLKDIKITKEQLEQLTVIEADE' A
#
# COMPACT_ATOMS: atom_id res chain seq x y z
N MET A 1 -13.23 -3.22 -6.43
CA MET A 1 -12.36 -2.31 -5.66
C MET A 1 -11.29 -3.20 -5.04
N LYS A 2 -10.02 -3.04 -5.40
CA LYS A 2 -8.98 -3.97 -4.95
C LYS A 2 -8.66 -3.69 -3.47
N THR A 3 -8.63 -4.74 -2.67
CA THR A 3 -8.29 -4.64 -1.25
C THR A 3 -6.79 -4.83 -1.05
N LEU A 4 -6.26 -4.29 0.04
CA LEU A 4 -4.88 -4.54 0.47
C LEU A 4 -4.55 -6.03 0.60
N HIS A 5 -5.50 -6.86 1.05
CA HIS A 5 -5.32 -8.32 1.14
C HIS A 5 -5.05 -8.95 -0.24
N GLU A 6 -5.86 -8.62 -1.24
CA GLU A 6 -5.69 -9.10 -2.61
C GLU A 6 -4.37 -8.61 -3.21
N MET A 7 -4.00 -7.35 -2.93
CA MET A 7 -2.73 -6.80 -3.40
C MET A 7 -1.51 -7.52 -2.82
N ILE A 8 -1.52 -7.83 -1.51
CA ILE A 8 -0.42 -8.58 -0.88
C ILE A 8 -0.26 -9.92 -1.59
N LYS A 9 -1.36 -10.64 -1.81
CA LYS A 9 -1.33 -11.92 -2.52
C LYS A 9 -0.77 -11.79 -3.94
N ASP A 10 -1.17 -10.76 -4.68
CA ASP A 10 -0.74 -10.57 -6.07
C ASP A 10 0.73 -10.14 -6.18
N LEU A 11 1.22 -9.33 -5.23
CA LEU A 11 2.58 -8.77 -5.25
C LEU A 11 3.61 -9.71 -4.63
N THR A 12 3.25 -10.44 -3.57
CA THR A 12 4.19 -11.28 -2.80
C THR A 12 3.93 -12.77 -2.95
N GLY A 13 2.79 -13.17 -3.50
CA GLY A 13 2.35 -14.57 -3.53
C GLY A 13 1.87 -15.09 -2.18
N VAL A 14 1.92 -14.27 -1.11
CA VAL A 14 1.60 -14.68 0.25
C VAL A 14 0.14 -14.39 0.56
N SER A 15 -0.58 -15.39 1.08
CA SER A 15 -1.91 -15.18 1.64
C SER A 15 -1.80 -14.92 3.14
N VAL A 16 -2.22 -13.71 3.55
CA VAL A 16 -2.18 -13.27 4.96
C VAL A 16 -3.60 -13.08 5.46
N GLU A 17 -3.97 -13.69 6.59
CA GLU A 17 -5.29 -13.47 7.21
C GLU A 17 -5.56 -11.98 7.45
N GLN A 18 -6.81 -11.54 7.28
CA GLN A 18 -7.19 -10.11 7.33
C GLN A 18 -6.75 -9.40 8.62
N ASN A 19 -6.83 -10.09 9.76
CA ASN A 19 -6.43 -9.60 11.09
C ASN A 19 -4.90 -9.56 11.29
N LYS A 20 -4.13 -10.23 10.44
CA LYS A 20 -2.66 -10.30 10.50
C LYS A 20 -1.98 -9.36 9.51
N ILE A 21 -2.74 -8.70 8.63
CA ILE A 21 -2.18 -7.79 7.62
C ILE A 21 -1.34 -6.68 8.24
N SER A 22 -1.83 -6.03 9.31
CA SER A 22 -1.07 -4.97 9.98
C SER A 22 0.27 -5.48 10.50
N LYS A 23 0.28 -6.63 11.17
CA LYS A 23 1.51 -7.28 11.67
C LYS A 23 2.45 -7.70 10.54
N TYR A 24 1.92 -8.18 9.42
CA TYR A 24 2.70 -8.52 8.23
C TYR A 24 3.40 -7.28 7.67
N LEU A 25 2.68 -6.16 7.54
CA LEU A 25 3.22 -4.90 7.04
C LEU A 25 4.16 -4.19 8.01
N GLU A 26 4.12 -4.50 9.30
CA GLU A 26 5.12 -4.06 10.26
C GLU A 26 6.48 -4.73 10.04
N SER A 27 6.48 -5.97 9.52
CA SER A 27 7.70 -6.75 9.28
C SER A 27 8.16 -6.77 7.82
N GLU A 28 7.24 -6.52 6.87
CA GLU A 28 7.48 -6.65 5.44
C GLU A 28 7.18 -5.33 4.72
N LYS A 29 8.17 -4.86 3.96
CA LYS A 29 8.01 -3.69 3.11
C LYS A 29 7.37 -4.08 1.78
N LEU A 30 6.19 -3.53 1.50
CA LEU A 30 5.56 -3.69 0.19
C LEU A 30 6.24 -2.78 -0.85
N ASP A 31 6.69 -3.38 -1.94
CA ASP A 31 7.05 -2.66 -3.15
C ASP A 31 5.77 -2.36 -3.94
N LEU A 32 5.38 -1.08 -3.96
CA LEU A 32 4.19 -0.60 -4.65
C LEU A 32 4.54 0.26 -5.86
N ARG A 33 5.79 0.18 -6.34
CA ARG A 33 6.25 0.93 -7.52
C ARG A 33 5.49 0.50 -8.77
N CYS A 34 5.05 1.47 -9.56
CA CYS A 34 4.29 1.25 -10.79
C CYS A 34 2.98 0.44 -10.60
N VAL A 35 2.51 0.24 -9.36
CA VAL A 35 1.28 -0.51 -9.09
C VAL A 35 0.08 0.38 -9.40
N ASN A 36 -0.91 -0.20 -10.07
CA ASN A 36 -2.22 0.44 -10.21
C ASN A 36 -2.98 0.36 -8.88
N LEU A 37 -2.96 1.45 -8.12
CA LEU A 37 -3.68 1.62 -6.85
C LEU A 37 -4.97 2.40 -7.03
N ARG A 38 -5.45 2.53 -8.27
CA ARG A 38 -6.65 3.29 -8.57
C ARG A 38 -7.85 2.70 -7.85
N CYS A 39 -8.52 3.56 -7.08
CA CYS A 39 -9.62 3.15 -6.22
C CYS A 39 -9.26 2.02 -5.24
N ALA A 40 -8.01 1.89 -4.79
CA ALA A 40 -7.63 0.88 -3.79
C ALA A 40 -8.09 1.28 -2.37
N VAL A 41 -8.43 0.30 -1.53
CA VAL A 41 -8.67 0.53 -0.09
C VAL A 41 -7.45 0.07 0.70
N LEU A 42 -6.66 1.02 1.18
CA LEU A 42 -5.50 0.76 2.04
C LEU A 42 -5.74 1.18 3.49
N ARG A 43 -6.99 1.45 3.90
CA ARG A 43 -7.31 1.94 5.25
C ARG A 43 -6.76 1.00 6.33
N GLY A 44 -5.93 1.54 7.23
CA GLY A 44 -5.32 0.78 8.33
C GLY A 44 -4.06 -0.02 7.96
N ALA A 45 -3.55 0.14 6.73
CA ALA A 45 -2.24 -0.37 6.34
C ALA A 45 -1.11 0.44 6.97
N VAL A 46 -0.05 -0.22 7.41
CA VAL A 46 1.22 0.46 7.68
C VAL A 46 1.89 0.71 6.34
N LEU A 47 1.87 1.96 5.87
CA LEU A 47 2.52 2.38 4.61
C LEU A 47 3.85 3.09 4.87
N LYS A 48 4.32 3.05 6.13
CA LYS A 48 5.60 3.62 6.51
C LYS A 48 6.69 2.98 5.64
N GLU A 49 7.49 3.82 5.00
CA GLU A 49 8.57 3.42 4.09
C GLU A 49 8.14 2.68 2.82
N ALA A 50 6.84 2.58 2.50
CA ALA A 50 6.38 2.01 1.25
C ALA A 50 6.86 2.85 0.05
N ASP A 51 7.36 2.19 -0.99
CA ASP A 51 7.79 2.87 -2.21
C ASP A 51 6.62 2.95 -3.19
N LEU A 52 6.04 4.15 -3.33
CA LEU A 52 4.89 4.44 -4.19
C LEU A 52 5.29 5.15 -5.48
N ARG A 53 6.58 5.16 -5.84
CA ARG A 53 7.03 5.85 -7.06
C ARG A 53 6.30 5.32 -8.30
N TRP A 54 5.79 6.25 -9.09
CA TRP A 54 5.03 5.98 -10.32
C TRP A 54 3.73 5.16 -10.14
N ALA A 55 3.23 5.00 -8.91
CA ALA A 55 1.96 4.32 -8.66
C ALA A 55 0.76 5.20 -9.08
N ASP A 56 -0.29 4.60 -9.65
CA ASP A 56 -1.55 5.32 -9.91
C ASP A 56 -2.36 5.41 -8.61
N LEU A 57 -2.25 6.53 -7.90
CA LEU A 57 -2.92 6.79 -6.62
C LEU A 57 -4.32 7.42 -6.76
N LYS A 58 -4.88 7.46 -7.98
CA LYS A 58 -6.17 8.12 -8.22
C LYS A 58 -7.29 7.48 -7.40
N ASP A 59 -8.07 8.30 -6.69
CA ASP A 59 -9.20 7.87 -5.85
C ASP A 59 -8.83 6.85 -4.75
N ILE A 60 -7.57 6.82 -4.31
CA ILE A 60 -7.12 5.92 -3.24
C ILE A 60 -7.79 6.26 -1.90
N LYS A 61 -8.18 5.23 -1.13
CA LYS A 61 -8.76 5.41 0.21
C LYS A 61 -7.74 5.06 1.30
N ILE A 62 -7.21 6.09 1.95
CA ILE A 62 -6.28 6.06 3.10
C ILE A 62 -6.82 6.92 4.25
N THR A 63 -6.33 6.74 5.48
CA THR A 63 -6.60 7.66 6.60
C THR A 63 -5.64 8.86 6.61
N LYS A 64 -5.96 9.87 7.42
CA LYS A 64 -5.10 11.04 7.61
C LYS A 64 -3.73 10.66 8.19
N GLU A 65 -3.72 9.76 9.16
CA GLU A 65 -2.50 9.26 9.82
C GLU A 65 -1.61 8.50 8.83
N GLN A 66 -2.21 7.80 7.86
CA GLN A 66 -1.45 7.13 6.80
C GLN A 66 -0.85 8.13 5.82
N LEU A 67 -1.57 9.20 5.47
CA LEU A 67 -1.05 10.27 4.62
C LEU A 67 0.18 10.93 5.24
N GLU A 68 0.19 11.15 6.56
CA GLU A 68 1.34 11.70 7.30
C GLU A 68 2.55 10.75 7.34
N GLN A 69 2.34 9.44 7.15
CA GLN A 69 3.42 8.44 7.08
C GLN A 69 3.98 8.25 5.66
N LEU A 70 3.27 8.72 4.63
CA LEU A 70 3.74 8.61 3.26
C LEU A 70 4.91 9.56 3.04
N THR A 71 6.02 9.01 2.57
CA THR A 71 7.07 9.83 1.98
C THR A 71 6.63 10.14 0.55
N VAL A 72 6.24 11.40 0.29
CA VAL A 72 6.05 11.87 -1.08
C VAL A 72 7.44 11.99 -1.69
N ILE A 73 7.82 11.00 -2.49
CA ILE A 73 9.04 11.04 -3.28
C ILE A 73 8.61 11.61 -4.63
N GLU A 74 9.15 12.77 -5.01
CA GLU A 74 8.92 13.33 -6.35
C GLU A 74 9.28 12.25 -7.37
N ALA A 75 8.37 12.00 -8.32
CA ALA A 75 8.76 11.25 -9.50
C ALA A 75 9.73 12.17 -10.24
N ASP A 76 11.02 11.86 -10.22
CA ASP A 76 12.00 12.50 -11.10
C ASP A 76 11.39 12.53 -12.52
N GLU A 77 11.40 13.73 -13.12
CA GLU A 77 10.79 14.06 -14.42
C GLU A 77 11.18 13.08 -15.55
#